data_AF-A0A7X4J6N4-F1
#
_entry.id   AF-A0A7X4J6N4-F1
#
_cell.length_a   1.000
_cell.length_b   1.000
_cell.length_c   1.000
_cell.angle_alpha   90.00
_cell.angle_beta   90.00
_cell.angle_gamma   90.00
#
_symmetry.space_group_name_H-M   'P 1'
#
loop_
_entity.id
_entity.type
_entity.pdbx_description
1 polymer ?
#
loop_
_entity_poly.entity_id
_entity_poly.type
_entity_poly.pdbx_seq_one_letter_code
_entity_poly.pdbx_strand_id
1 'polypeptide(L)'
;MKQYRLSACPVRKRLPGPASNLVPWLLATALGAFAACVDEEALVEIEPSRPTAITVTPSSATLSSLGETGTFRAQITDQNGVSFPGTVTWSSSDMGVFTVASGVVTAVANGSGTLAASYQSISGTASVTVRQAPAAVSVISGGSQQGMAGRQLAEPVVVRVDDAGGSAVEGVTVTFSAAEGHGAADPNMVVTDSEGLAATSWTLGGESGVQTLTASAADGVTAEINAGAGEIEPASDSASYSVTFNATWSATTHPTEFPPGPHFSPLIGAVHNDSVSFWAVGATASPGIEQMAETGGTGLLTREIRAEIPNNAISVVNGRGIGSPASTTISEVLVTLDHPRITLVTMIAPSPDWFVGVAGQSLQNEFGQWLDEVAVVLYPYDSGTDDGPSYRSANADSSPRQPIRSLRGVSPFSDEPIGTYTFTRIDAGGSR
;
A
#
# COMPACT_ATOMS: atom_id res chain seq x y z
N MET A 1 -57.78 -9.72 55.69
CA MET A 1 -56.57 -9.19 56.37
C MET A 1 -56.58 -7.68 56.20
N LYS A 2 -56.12 -6.82 57.12
CA LYS A 2 -55.68 -6.96 58.53
C LYS A 2 -55.93 -5.59 59.20
N GLN A 3 -56.15 -5.56 60.51
CA GLN A 3 -56.19 -4.31 61.29
C GLN A 3 -54.83 -3.60 61.25
N TYR A 4 -54.84 -2.26 61.32
CA TYR A 4 -53.70 -1.50 61.84
C TYR A 4 -54.16 -0.46 62.88
N ARG A 5 -53.26 -0.14 63.80
CA ARG A 5 -53.58 0.32 65.17
C ARG A 5 -53.68 1.84 65.29
N LEU A 6 -54.51 2.27 66.25
CA LEU A 6 -54.35 3.55 66.95
C LEU A 6 -52.96 3.66 67.57
N SER A 7 -52.30 4.81 67.41
CA SER A 7 -51.07 5.18 68.12
C SER A 7 -51.33 6.44 68.93
N ALA A 8 -51.16 6.35 70.25
CA ALA A 8 -51.42 7.45 71.18
C ALA A 8 -50.23 8.41 71.31
N CYS A 9 -50.53 9.67 71.62
CA CYS A 9 -49.57 10.75 71.85
C CYS A 9 -48.88 10.63 73.24
N PRO A 10 -47.55 10.79 73.35
CA PRO A 10 -46.87 10.88 74.65
C PRO A 10 -46.59 12.32 75.11
N VAL A 11 -47.00 12.56 76.34
CA VAL A 11 -46.94 13.77 77.18
C VAL A 11 -45.55 14.44 77.29
N ARG A 12 -45.51 15.79 77.28
CA ARG A 12 -44.33 16.61 77.64
C ARG A 12 -44.05 16.62 79.15
N LYS A 13 -42.78 16.51 79.56
CA LYS A 13 -42.31 16.73 80.96
C LYS A 13 -41.88 18.19 81.24
N ARG A 14 -41.93 18.57 82.52
CA ARG A 14 -41.51 19.84 83.17
C ARG A 14 -40.60 19.48 84.37
N LEU A 15 -39.76 20.33 84.99
CA LEU A 15 -39.22 21.69 84.73
C LEU A 15 -37.92 21.84 85.58
N PRO A 16 -37.13 22.93 85.45
CA PRO A 16 -37.13 23.92 86.55
C PRO A 16 -37.08 25.40 86.10
N GLY A 17 -37.41 26.32 87.03
CA GLY A 17 -37.47 27.78 86.83
C GLY A 17 -36.12 28.51 87.05
N PRO A 18 -36.06 29.75 87.59
CA PRO A 18 -37.05 30.45 88.45
C PRO A 18 -37.40 31.91 88.05
N ALA A 19 -38.41 32.52 88.72
CA ALA A 19 -38.28 33.78 89.49
C ALA A 19 -39.62 34.46 89.85
N SER A 20 -39.74 34.86 91.13
CA SER A 20 -40.46 36.02 91.70
C SER A 20 -41.98 36.28 91.47
N ASN A 21 -42.70 36.23 92.60
CA ASN A 21 -43.55 37.30 93.17
C ASN A 21 -45.08 37.38 92.96
N LEU A 22 -45.77 37.11 94.09
CA LEU A 22 -46.84 37.90 94.75
C LEU A 22 -48.33 37.76 94.34
N VAL A 23 -49.07 37.10 95.25
CA VAL A 23 -50.34 37.50 95.91
C VAL A 23 -51.68 37.45 95.10
N PRO A 24 -52.83 37.08 95.73
CA PRO A 24 -53.95 36.41 95.01
C PRO A 24 -55.37 37.03 95.19
N TRP A 25 -56.38 36.33 94.62
CA TRP A 25 -57.84 36.33 94.85
C TRP A 25 -58.81 37.04 93.87
N LEU A 26 -59.95 36.33 93.71
CA LEU A 26 -61.33 36.77 93.40
C LEU A 26 -61.88 36.83 91.96
N LEU A 27 -63.19 36.54 91.91
CA LEU A 27 -64.06 36.28 90.76
C LEU A 27 -64.38 37.54 89.93
N ALA A 28 -64.64 37.37 88.63
CA ALA A 28 -65.92 37.77 88.01
C ALA A 28 -66.08 37.22 86.58
N THR A 29 -67.34 37.03 86.16
CA THR A 29 -67.75 36.59 84.81
C THR A 29 -67.69 37.69 83.76
N ALA A 30 -67.36 37.34 82.52
CA ALA A 30 -67.65 38.16 81.34
C ALA A 30 -68.11 37.28 80.16
N LEU A 31 -69.26 37.61 79.56
CA LEU A 31 -69.72 37.04 78.30
C LEU A 31 -68.85 37.56 77.15
N GLY A 32 -68.36 36.67 76.28
CA GLY A 32 -67.68 37.02 75.05
C GLY A 32 -68.25 36.20 73.89
N ALA A 33 -68.91 36.87 72.93
CA ALA A 33 -69.43 36.22 71.75
C ALA A 33 -68.28 35.87 70.80
N PHE A 34 -68.00 34.57 70.62
CA PHE A 34 -67.13 34.10 69.54
C PHE A 34 -67.95 33.93 68.27
N ALA A 35 -67.68 34.77 67.27
CA ALA A 35 -68.06 34.47 65.90
C ALA A 35 -67.26 33.24 65.44
N ALA A 36 -67.96 32.14 65.18
CA ALA A 36 -67.34 30.95 64.59
C ALA A 36 -67.07 31.24 63.11
N CYS A 37 -65.79 31.48 62.77
CA CYS A 37 -65.35 31.41 61.38
C CYS A 37 -65.36 29.92 60.99
N VAL A 38 -66.35 29.52 60.20
CA VAL A 38 -66.29 28.25 59.47
C VAL A 38 -65.41 28.50 58.26
N ASP A 39 -64.20 27.94 58.28
CA ASP A 39 -63.41 27.79 57.06
C ASP A 39 -64.17 26.85 56.12
N GLU A 40 -64.47 27.37 54.94
CA GLU A 40 -65.14 26.64 53.87
C GLU A 40 -64.11 25.68 53.25
N GLU A 41 -64.07 24.43 53.72
CA GLU A 41 -63.20 23.40 53.12
C GLU A 41 -63.63 23.15 51.68
N ALA A 42 -62.95 23.83 50.75
CA ALA A 42 -63.12 23.65 49.33
C ALA A 42 -62.90 22.18 48.96
N LEU A 43 -63.94 21.54 48.43
CA LEU A 43 -63.84 20.19 47.87
C LEU A 43 -62.85 20.21 46.71
N VAL A 44 -61.68 19.60 46.92
CA VAL A 44 -60.69 19.42 45.86
C VAL A 44 -61.24 18.42 44.86
N GLU A 45 -61.73 18.93 43.73
CA GLU A 45 -62.13 18.11 42.59
C GLU A 45 -60.86 17.54 41.93
N ILE A 46 -60.48 16.34 42.35
CA ILE A 46 -59.33 15.60 41.83
C ILE A 46 -59.62 15.15 40.39
N GLU A 47 -59.12 15.90 39.40
CA GLU A 47 -59.10 15.44 38.01
C GLU A 47 -58.44 14.04 37.92
N PRO A 48 -58.98 13.12 37.11
CA PRO A 48 -58.33 11.84 36.88
C PRO A 48 -56.94 12.05 36.26
N SER A 49 -55.96 11.26 36.71
CA SER A 49 -54.63 11.28 36.10
C SER A 49 -54.71 10.82 34.63
N ARG A 50 -54.04 11.56 33.74
CA ARG A 50 -53.97 11.27 32.31
C ARG A 50 -52.52 11.21 31.84
N PRO A 51 -52.16 10.22 30.99
CA PRO A 51 -50.80 10.12 30.46
C PRO A 51 -50.50 11.37 29.62
N THR A 52 -49.37 12.02 29.89
CA THR A 52 -49.00 13.31 29.26
C THR A 52 -47.65 13.26 28.56
N ALA A 53 -46.68 12.48 29.05
CA ALA A 53 -45.39 12.29 28.39
C ALA A 53 -44.85 10.86 28.53
N ILE A 54 -43.96 10.47 27.60
CA ILE A 54 -43.16 9.25 27.68
C ILE A 54 -41.69 9.63 27.57
N THR A 55 -40.88 9.27 28.56
CA THR A 55 -39.42 9.41 28.49
C THR A 55 -38.80 8.07 28.15
N VAL A 56 -37.96 8.02 27.11
CA VAL A 56 -37.17 6.84 26.74
C VAL A 56 -35.74 7.01 27.25
N THR A 57 -35.20 5.97 27.89
CA THR A 57 -33.86 5.97 28.49
C THR A 57 -33.09 4.69 28.09
N PRO A 58 -31.86 4.79 27.56
CA PRO A 58 -31.15 6.03 27.21
C PRO A 58 -31.84 6.79 26.06
N SER A 59 -31.49 8.06 25.85
CA SER A 59 -32.00 8.85 24.72
C SER A 59 -31.32 8.51 23.39
N SER A 60 -30.20 7.79 23.44
CA SER A 60 -29.54 7.23 22.26
C SER A 60 -28.68 6.00 22.59
N ALA A 61 -28.39 5.19 21.58
CA ALA A 61 -27.37 4.14 21.62
C ALA A 61 -26.67 3.99 20.26
N THR A 62 -25.40 3.58 20.29
CA THR A 62 -24.66 3.12 19.11
C THR A 62 -24.31 1.65 19.31
N LEU A 63 -24.62 0.82 18.32
CA LEU A 63 -24.27 -0.60 18.26
C LEU A 63 -23.14 -0.77 17.24
N SER A 64 -22.14 -1.56 17.62
CA SER A 64 -20.84 -1.73 16.96
C SER A 64 -20.66 -3.08 16.25
N SER A 65 -21.64 -3.97 16.33
CA SER A 65 -21.65 -5.25 15.60
C SER A 65 -23.07 -5.64 15.18
N LEU A 66 -23.20 -6.41 14.10
CA LEU A 66 -24.50 -6.94 13.69
C LEU A 66 -24.98 -8.00 14.71
N GLY A 67 -26.29 -8.01 15.00
CA GLY A 67 -26.85 -8.82 16.07
C GLY A 67 -26.58 -8.31 17.50
N GLU A 68 -25.77 -7.26 17.69
CA GLU A 68 -25.60 -6.61 19.00
C GLU A 68 -26.95 -6.08 19.51
N THR A 69 -27.16 -6.14 20.83
CA THR A 69 -28.43 -5.72 21.45
C THR A 69 -28.27 -4.59 22.45
N GLY A 70 -29.20 -3.64 22.40
CA GLY A 70 -29.30 -2.53 23.36
C GLY A 70 -30.63 -2.59 24.13
N THR A 71 -30.64 -2.22 25.40
CA THR A 71 -31.88 -2.19 26.20
C THR A 71 -32.32 -0.76 26.50
N PHE A 72 -33.55 -0.43 26.11
CA PHE A 72 -34.23 0.82 26.39
C PHE A 72 -35.39 0.60 27.37
N ARG A 73 -35.68 1.63 28.15
CA ARG A 73 -36.82 1.69 29.08
C ARG A 73 -37.67 2.89 28.74
N ALA A 74 -38.99 2.76 28.88
CA ALA A 74 -39.93 3.86 28.73
C ALA A 74 -40.65 4.10 30.07
N GLN A 75 -40.73 5.36 30.49
CA GLN A 75 -41.51 5.78 31.65
C GLN A 75 -42.61 6.74 31.19
N ILE A 76 -43.87 6.37 31.44
CA ILE A 76 -45.04 7.22 31.21
C ILE A 76 -45.23 8.11 32.44
N THR A 77 -45.48 9.40 32.24
CA THR A 77 -45.83 10.34 33.32
C THR A 77 -47.17 11.02 33.07
N ASP A 78 -47.88 11.34 34.15
CA ASP A 78 -49.16 12.06 34.12
C ASP A 78 -48.99 13.59 34.06
N GLN A 79 -50.10 14.34 34.11
CA GLN A 79 -50.09 15.80 34.07
C GLN A 79 -49.35 16.46 35.26
N ASN A 80 -49.09 15.71 36.33
CA ASN A 80 -48.39 16.14 37.53
C ASN A 80 -46.92 15.64 37.57
N GLY A 81 -46.46 14.97 36.50
CA GLY A 81 -45.13 14.36 36.43
C GLY A 81 -44.99 13.03 37.20
N VAL A 82 -46.09 12.47 37.72
CA VAL A 82 -46.10 11.22 38.48
C VAL A 82 -46.11 10.03 37.52
N SER A 83 -45.44 8.94 37.88
CA SER A 83 -45.40 7.71 37.07
C SER A 83 -46.80 7.15 36.82
N PHE A 84 -47.16 6.98 35.55
CA PHE A 84 -48.48 6.51 35.12
C PHE A 84 -48.42 5.03 34.70
N PRO A 85 -49.34 4.16 35.16
CA PRO A 85 -49.32 2.74 34.81
C PRO A 85 -49.77 2.51 33.35
N GLY A 86 -48.92 1.87 32.55
CA GLY A 86 -49.26 1.46 31.19
C GLY A 86 -48.14 0.67 30.52
N THR A 87 -48.49 -0.08 29.47
CA THR A 87 -47.53 -0.80 28.63
C THR A 87 -47.38 -0.05 27.31
N VAL A 88 -46.17 0.40 26.99
CA VAL A 88 -45.88 1.05 25.70
C VAL A 88 -45.79 0.02 24.57
N THR A 89 -46.16 0.44 23.37
CA THR A 89 -45.82 -0.27 22.13
C THR A 89 -44.52 0.31 21.59
N TRP A 90 -43.56 -0.56 21.26
CA TRP A 90 -42.28 -0.17 20.67
C TRP A 90 -42.32 -0.30 19.14
N SER A 91 -41.66 0.62 18.44
CA SER A 91 -41.45 0.57 16.99
C SER A 91 -40.10 1.16 16.58
N SER A 92 -39.54 0.67 15.47
CA SER A 92 -38.38 1.25 14.79
C SER A 92 -38.86 2.05 13.57
N SER A 93 -38.18 3.16 13.25
CA SER A 93 -38.39 3.87 11.98
C SER A 93 -37.82 3.13 10.77
N ASP A 94 -36.86 2.21 10.98
CA ASP A 94 -36.24 1.41 9.93
C ASP A 94 -35.86 0.02 10.47
N MET A 95 -36.64 -0.99 10.08
CA MET A 95 -36.42 -2.38 10.48
C MET A 95 -35.26 -3.06 9.74
N GLY A 96 -34.74 -2.46 8.65
CA GLY A 96 -33.52 -2.91 7.97
C GLY A 96 -32.26 -2.50 8.73
N VAL A 97 -32.30 -1.40 9.48
CA VAL A 97 -31.18 -0.97 10.35
C VAL A 97 -31.24 -1.67 11.71
N PHE A 98 -32.38 -1.64 12.39
CA PHE A 98 -32.57 -2.33 13.68
C PHE A 98 -34.02 -2.74 13.95
N THR A 99 -34.18 -3.89 14.61
CA THR A 99 -35.48 -4.35 15.13
C THR A 99 -35.64 -4.00 16.61
N VAL A 100 -36.86 -4.07 17.13
CA VAL A 100 -37.14 -3.91 18.57
C VAL A 100 -38.21 -4.90 19.05
N ALA A 101 -37.96 -5.52 20.20
CA ALA A 101 -38.93 -6.33 20.95
C ALA A 101 -38.86 -5.98 22.44
N SER A 102 -39.99 -5.57 23.04
CA SER A 102 -40.10 -5.26 24.47
C SER A 102 -39.05 -4.27 25.02
N GLY A 103 -38.59 -3.34 24.20
CA GLY A 103 -37.55 -2.35 24.54
C GLY A 103 -36.12 -2.83 24.34
N VAL A 104 -35.89 -4.09 23.92
CA VAL A 104 -34.61 -4.57 23.45
C VAL A 104 -34.51 -4.31 21.95
N VAL A 105 -33.53 -3.52 21.52
CA VAL A 105 -33.19 -3.33 20.11
C VAL A 105 -32.13 -4.33 19.68
N THR A 106 -32.14 -4.74 18.41
CA THR A 106 -31.13 -5.63 17.81
C THR A 106 -30.66 -5.04 16.49
N ALA A 107 -29.35 -4.91 16.31
CA ALA A 107 -28.71 -4.42 15.07
C ALA A 107 -28.93 -5.40 13.90
N VAL A 108 -29.26 -4.86 12.71
CA VAL A 108 -29.51 -5.64 11.48
C VAL A 108 -28.58 -5.20 10.34
N ALA A 109 -28.40 -3.89 10.12
CA ALA A 109 -27.46 -3.35 9.13
C ALA A 109 -26.96 -1.96 9.55
N ASN A 110 -25.84 -1.51 8.97
CA ASN A 110 -25.29 -0.17 9.22
C ASN A 110 -26.28 0.93 8.82
N GLY A 111 -26.44 1.94 9.68
CA GLY A 111 -27.36 3.05 9.47
C GLY A 111 -27.81 3.72 10.77
N SER A 112 -28.84 4.56 10.70
CA SER A 112 -29.42 5.22 11.88
C SER A 112 -30.93 5.36 11.75
N GLY A 113 -31.65 5.20 12.85
CA GLY A 113 -33.08 5.44 12.91
C GLY A 113 -33.58 5.86 14.29
N THR A 114 -34.89 6.08 14.38
CA THR A 114 -35.58 6.48 15.60
C THR A 114 -36.33 5.30 16.21
N LEU A 115 -36.01 4.98 17.45
CA LEU A 115 -36.80 4.10 18.30
C LEU A 115 -37.94 4.91 18.93
N ALA A 116 -39.18 4.44 18.84
CA ALA A 116 -40.33 5.08 19.45
C ALA A 116 -41.04 4.14 20.43
N ALA A 117 -41.37 4.66 21.61
CA ALA A 117 -42.30 4.08 22.57
C ALA A 117 -43.59 4.90 22.55
N SER A 118 -44.73 4.25 22.30
CA SER A 118 -46.03 4.92 22.16
C SER A 118 -47.05 4.36 23.15
N TYR A 119 -47.89 5.23 23.72
CA TYR A 119 -49.02 4.86 24.55
C TYR A 119 -50.18 5.84 24.28
N GLN A 120 -51.31 5.32 23.80
CA GLN A 120 -52.42 6.15 23.31
C GLN A 120 -51.92 7.15 22.24
N SER A 121 -52.15 8.45 22.42
CA SER A 121 -51.73 9.52 21.49
C SER A 121 -50.35 10.13 21.79
N ILE A 122 -49.67 9.70 22.86
CA ILE A 122 -48.35 10.23 23.23
C ILE A 122 -47.23 9.25 22.86
N SER A 123 -46.08 9.79 22.49
CA SER A 123 -44.87 9.04 22.16
C SER A 123 -43.64 9.65 22.83
N GLY A 124 -42.63 8.81 23.05
CA GLY A 124 -41.27 9.18 23.44
C GLY A 124 -40.29 8.48 22.52
N THR A 125 -39.17 9.14 22.22
CA THR A 125 -38.22 8.67 21.19
C THR A 125 -36.79 8.60 21.70
N ALA A 126 -35.99 7.75 21.06
CA ALA A 126 -34.55 7.68 21.20
C ALA A 126 -33.88 7.40 19.83
N SER A 127 -32.62 7.80 19.67
CA SER A 127 -31.85 7.56 18.43
C SER A 127 -31.03 6.27 18.52
N VAL A 128 -31.12 5.40 17.53
CA VAL A 128 -30.31 4.18 17.44
C VAL A 128 -29.45 4.26 16.19
N THR A 129 -28.14 4.10 16.36
CA THR A 129 -27.17 4.02 15.27
C THR A 129 -26.53 2.64 15.27
N VAL A 130 -26.41 2.01 14.11
CA VAL A 130 -25.61 0.80 13.89
C VAL A 130 -24.44 1.21 13.01
N ARG A 131 -23.22 1.01 13.52
CA ARG A 131 -21.97 1.28 12.80
C ARG A 131 -20.96 0.21 13.21
N GLN A 132 -20.86 -0.85 12.42
CA GLN A 132 -19.89 -1.91 12.61
C GLN A 132 -18.49 -1.31 12.82
N ALA A 133 -17.80 -1.80 13.85
CA ALA A 133 -16.41 -1.50 14.11
C ALA A 133 -15.58 -2.77 13.85
N PRO A 134 -14.42 -2.67 13.17
CA PRO A 134 -13.46 -3.77 13.09
C PRO A 134 -13.11 -4.28 14.49
N ALA A 135 -13.16 -5.58 14.70
CA ALA A 135 -12.74 -6.22 15.94
C ALA A 135 -11.72 -7.35 15.71
N ALA A 136 -11.73 -7.96 14.53
CA ALA A 136 -10.74 -8.94 14.10
C ALA A 136 -10.29 -8.71 12.65
N VAL A 137 -9.02 -9.00 12.38
CA VAL A 137 -8.49 -9.23 11.03
C VAL A 137 -8.00 -10.68 11.00
N SER A 138 -8.40 -11.44 9.99
CA SER A 138 -8.02 -12.85 9.82
C SER A 138 -7.39 -13.09 8.45
N VAL A 139 -6.36 -13.93 8.39
CA VAL A 139 -5.71 -14.29 7.12
C VAL A 139 -6.50 -15.40 6.43
N ILE A 140 -6.87 -15.19 5.17
CA ILE A 140 -7.68 -16.09 4.35
C ILE A 140 -6.81 -16.88 3.37
N SER A 141 -5.83 -16.22 2.73
CA SER A 141 -4.86 -16.85 1.81
C SER A 141 -3.51 -16.12 1.83
N GLY A 142 -2.50 -16.72 1.21
CA GLY A 142 -1.18 -16.11 1.04
C GLY A 142 -0.30 -16.06 2.29
N GLY A 143 -0.77 -16.57 3.43
CA GLY A 143 0.05 -16.76 4.64
C GLY A 143 0.86 -18.06 4.61
N SER A 144 2.00 -18.06 5.30
CA SER A 144 2.94 -19.20 5.41
C SER A 144 3.51 -19.73 4.08
N GLN A 145 3.44 -18.92 3.02
CA GLN A 145 4.04 -19.24 1.73
C GLN A 145 5.56 -19.39 1.81
N GLN A 146 6.14 -20.02 0.80
CA GLN A 146 7.57 -20.03 0.55
C GLN A 146 7.85 -19.34 -0.79
N GLY A 147 8.85 -18.47 -0.83
CA GLY A 147 9.31 -17.80 -2.05
C GLY A 147 10.81 -17.52 -1.97
N MET A 148 11.43 -17.14 -3.08
CA MET A 148 12.81 -16.64 -3.04
C MET A 148 12.83 -15.22 -2.48
N ALA A 149 13.82 -14.90 -1.66
CA ALA A 149 14.10 -13.52 -1.26
C ALA A 149 14.22 -12.61 -2.51
N GLY A 150 13.68 -11.39 -2.41
CA GLY A 150 13.60 -10.42 -3.51
C GLY A 150 12.53 -10.69 -4.57
N ARG A 151 11.66 -11.71 -4.42
CA ARG A 151 10.64 -12.08 -5.42
C ARG A 151 9.22 -11.99 -4.89
N GLN A 152 8.28 -11.78 -5.82
CA GLN A 152 6.84 -11.81 -5.53
C GLN A 152 6.38 -13.22 -5.17
N LEU A 153 5.59 -13.33 -4.10
CA LEU A 153 4.92 -14.56 -3.72
C LEU A 153 3.87 -14.97 -4.77
N ALA A 154 3.69 -16.28 -4.94
CA ALA A 154 2.83 -16.83 -6.00
C ALA A 154 1.33 -16.68 -5.71
N GLU A 155 0.92 -16.74 -4.45
CA GLU A 155 -0.45 -16.49 -4.01
C GLU A 155 -0.57 -15.08 -3.40
N PRO A 156 -1.62 -14.29 -3.74
CA PRO A 156 -1.86 -13.02 -3.07
C PRO A 156 -2.24 -13.22 -1.60
N VAL A 157 -1.83 -12.27 -0.77
CA VAL A 157 -2.27 -12.19 0.64
C VAL A 157 -3.69 -11.64 0.65
N VAL A 158 -4.62 -12.42 1.21
CA VAL A 158 -6.02 -12.00 1.41
C VAL A 158 -6.32 -12.05 2.90
N VAL A 159 -6.93 -10.99 3.43
CA VAL A 159 -7.44 -10.93 4.81
C VAL A 159 -8.93 -10.61 4.81
N ARG A 160 -9.64 -11.04 5.86
CA ARG A 160 -11.03 -10.63 6.16
C ARG A 160 -11.08 -9.80 7.43
N VAL A 161 -11.87 -8.72 7.40
CA VAL A 161 -12.19 -7.89 8.57
C VAL A 161 -13.57 -8.26 9.09
N ASP A 162 -13.64 -8.64 10.36
CA ASP A 162 -14.88 -9.02 11.05
C ASP A 162 -15.15 -8.09 12.25
N ASP A 163 -16.43 -7.86 12.58
CA ASP A 163 -16.88 -7.17 13.80
C ASP A 163 -16.84 -8.08 15.04
N ALA A 164 -17.17 -7.54 16.21
CA ALA A 164 -17.11 -8.30 17.47
C ALA A 164 -18.20 -9.40 17.56
N GLY A 165 -19.17 -9.40 16.66
CA GLY A 165 -20.14 -10.49 16.46
C GLY A 165 -19.67 -11.55 15.46
N GLY A 166 -18.52 -11.36 14.80
CA GLY A 166 -18.00 -12.22 13.74
C GLY A 166 -18.65 -12.01 12.38
N SER A 167 -19.31 -10.88 12.15
CA SER A 167 -19.86 -10.51 10.83
C SER A 167 -18.85 -9.69 10.05
N ALA A 168 -18.72 -9.95 8.75
CA ALA A 168 -17.85 -9.20 7.86
C ALA A 168 -18.15 -7.68 7.87
N VAL A 169 -17.12 -6.85 7.71
CA VAL A 169 -17.24 -5.38 7.69
C VAL A 169 -16.77 -4.82 6.35
N GLU A 170 -17.73 -4.34 5.55
CA GLU A 170 -17.50 -3.65 4.28
C GLU A 170 -16.99 -2.21 4.47
N GLY A 171 -16.19 -1.71 3.52
CA GLY A 171 -15.78 -0.31 3.47
C GLY A 171 -14.63 0.07 4.42
N VAL A 172 -13.96 -0.91 5.03
CA VAL A 172 -12.83 -0.68 5.94
C VAL A 172 -11.53 -0.59 5.14
N THR A 173 -10.77 0.48 5.32
CA THR A 173 -9.42 0.57 4.77
C THR A 173 -8.47 -0.33 5.55
N VAL A 174 -7.90 -1.32 4.87
CA VAL A 174 -6.79 -2.16 5.33
C VAL A 174 -5.48 -1.63 4.73
N THR A 175 -4.47 -1.41 5.56
CA THR A 175 -3.11 -1.06 5.14
C THR A 175 -2.18 -2.25 5.33
N PHE A 176 -1.48 -2.65 4.28
CA PHE A 176 -0.47 -3.70 4.31
C PHE A 176 0.93 -3.08 4.40
N SER A 177 1.63 -3.32 5.50
CA SER A 177 3.00 -2.84 5.72
C SER A 177 3.94 -4.01 5.94
N ALA A 178 4.98 -4.13 5.11
CA ALA A 178 6.09 -5.02 5.43
C ALA A 178 6.86 -4.45 6.63
N ALA A 179 7.52 -5.30 7.41
CA ALA A 179 8.54 -4.81 8.34
C ALA A 179 9.77 -4.31 7.56
N GLU A 180 10.66 -3.58 8.23
CA GLU A 180 11.90 -3.09 7.62
C GLU A 180 12.71 -4.25 7.01
N GLY A 181 13.12 -4.12 5.74
CA GLY A 181 13.83 -5.17 5.02
C GLY A 181 12.96 -6.32 4.48
N HIS A 182 11.68 -6.43 4.84
CA HIS A 182 10.78 -7.53 4.43
C HIS A 182 10.00 -7.27 3.11
N GLY A 183 10.54 -6.39 2.27
CA GLY A 183 10.00 -6.10 0.93
C GLY A 183 8.80 -5.15 0.93
N ALA A 184 7.81 -5.40 0.07
CA ALA A 184 6.70 -4.47 -0.17
C ALA A 184 5.40 -5.16 -0.63
N ALA A 185 4.26 -4.58 -0.24
CA ALA A 185 2.94 -4.96 -0.71
C ALA A 185 2.43 -4.00 -1.80
N ASP A 186 1.78 -4.53 -2.83
CA ASP A 186 1.14 -3.74 -3.89
C ASP A 186 -0.22 -4.37 -4.30
N PRO A 187 -1.35 -3.66 -4.17
CA PRO A 187 -1.51 -2.35 -3.54
C PRO A 187 -1.36 -2.39 -2.01
N ASN A 188 -0.59 -1.47 -1.43
CA ASN A 188 -0.37 -1.39 0.02
C ASN A 188 -1.59 -0.92 0.84
N MET A 189 -2.67 -0.50 0.19
CA MET A 189 -3.89 -0.01 0.84
C MET A 189 -5.12 -0.42 0.03
N VAL A 190 -6.07 -1.08 0.69
CA VAL A 190 -7.25 -1.70 0.05
C VAL A 190 -8.48 -1.47 0.92
N VAL A 191 -9.63 -1.21 0.31
CA VAL A 191 -10.92 -1.10 1.01
C VAL A 191 -11.64 -2.44 0.95
N THR A 192 -12.18 -2.91 2.09
CA THR A 192 -12.89 -4.19 2.13
C THR A 192 -14.18 -4.19 1.33
N ASP A 193 -14.47 -5.32 0.67
CA ASP A 193 -15.72 -5.57 -0.04
C ASP A 193 -16.86 -6.03 0.89
N SER A 194 -18.01 -6.42 0.31
CA SER A 194 -19.18 -6.91 1.04
C SER A 194 -18.96 -8.23 1.79
N GLU A 195 -17.90 -8.98 1.50
CA GLU A 195 -17.47 -10.17 2.25
C GLU A 195 -16.40 -9.82 3.30
N GLY A 196 -16.06 -8.54 3.45
CA GLY A 196 -15.05 -8.03 4.37
C GLY A 196 -13.62 -8.27 3.90
N LEU A 197 -13.41 -8.62 2.62
CA LEU A 197 -12.13 -9.07 2.10
C LEU A 197 -11.27 -7.92 1.56
N ALA A 198 -9.97 -7.97 1.84
CA ALA A 198 -8.94 -7.10 1.27
C ALA A 198 -7.74 -7.93 0.80
N ALA A 199 -7.20 -7.63 -0.38
CA ALA A 199 -6.21 -8.46 -1.07
C ALA A 199 -5.03 -7.65 -1.64
N THR A 200 -3.80 -8.14 -1.47
CA THR A 200 -2.58 -7.54 -2.01
C THR A 200 -1.64 -8.60 -2.58
N SER A 201 -0.78 -8.22 -3.54
CA SER A 201 0.45 -8.96 -3.82
C SER A 201 1.52 -8.60 -2.79
N TRP A 202 2.45 -9.50 -2.49
CA TRP A 202 3.60 -9.24 -1.62
C TRP A 202 4.89 -9.72 -2.28
N THR A 203 5.84 -8.80 -2.44
CA THR A 203 7.23 -9.07 -2.82
C THR A 203 8.09 -9.13 -1.58
N LEU A 204 8.77 -10.27 -1.38
CA LEU A 204 9.71 -10.48 -0.29
C LEU A 204 10.93 -9.57 -0.45
N GLY A 205 11.51 -9.15 0.68
CA GLY A 205 12.79 -8.47 0.71
C GLY A 205 13.98 -9.41 0.45
N GLY A 206 15.18 -8.84 0.37
CA GLY A 206 16.40 -9.56 -0.05
C GLY A 206 17.03 -10.49 1.00
N GLU A 207 16.57 -10.48 2.25
CA GLU A 207 17.10 -11.35 3.31
C GLU A 207 16.36 -12.70 3.36
N SER A 208 17.08 -13.79 3.62
CA SER A 208 16.48 -15.12 3.82
C SER A 208 15.99 -15.31 5.26
N GLY A 209 15.03 -16.22 5.44
CA GLY A 209 14.39 -16.50 6.72
C GLY A 209 12.89 -16.19 6.72
N VAL A 210 12.28 -16.10 7.90
CA VAL A 210 10.87 -15.73 8.02
C VAL A 210 10.73 -14.21 7.91
N GLN A 211 10.02 -13.76 6.88
CA GLN A 211 9.63 -12.37 6.69
C GLN A 211 8.16 -12.17 7.13
N THR A 212 7.81 -10.91 7.42
CA THR A 212 6.54 -10.52 8.03
C THR A 212 5.94 -9.29 7.34
N LEU A 213 4.65 -9.41 7.03
CA LEU A 213 3.75 -8.36 6.55
C LEU A 213 2.63 -8.16 7.59
N THR A 214 2.32 -6.93 7.96
CA THR A 214 1.21 -6.60 8.86
C THR A 214 0.05 -6.01 8.08
N ALA A 215 -1.13 -6.62 8.17
CA ALA A 215 -2.39 -6.04 7.71
C ALA A 215 -3.05 -5.29 8.87
N SER A 216 -3.27 -3.98 8.72
CA SER A 216 -3.85 -3.10 9.74
C SER A 216 -5.19 -2.54 9.27
N ALA A 217 -6.27 -2.83 10.01
CA ALA A 217 -7.56 -2.18 9.87
C ALA A 217 -7.67 -0.93 10.77
N ALA A 218 -8.84 -0.29 10.78
CA ALA A 218 -9.12 0.82 11.69
C ALA A 218 -9.03 0.39 13.18
N ASP A 219 -8.94 1.38 14.07
CA ASP A 219 -8.94 1.22 15.53
C ASP A 219 -7.81 0.31 16.10
N GLY A 220 -6.76 0.06 15.30
CA GLY A 220 -5.56 -0.67 15.71
C GLY A 220 -5.69 -2.20 15.65
N VAL A 221 -6.72 -2.72 14.96
CA VAL A 221 -6.89 -4.17 14.76
C VAL A 221 -5.94 -4.65 13.66
N THR A 222 -5.03 -5.57 13.99
CA THR A 222 -3.98 -6.04 13.09
C THR A 222 -3.92 -7.56 12.97
N ALA A 223 -3.47 -8.06 11.82
CA ALA A 223 -3.00 -9.42 11.64
C ALA A 223 -1.55 -9.44 11.11
N GLU A 224 -0.72 -10.33 11.63
CA GLU A 224 0.60 -10.63 11.07
C GLU A 224 0.50 -11.78 10.08
N ILE A 225 1.09 -11.59 8.90
CA ILE A 225 1.22 -12.57 7.84
C ILE A 225 2.71 -12.87 7.69
N ASN A 226 3.10 -14.11 7.94
CA ASN A 226 4.49 -14.55 7.80
C ASN A 226 4.66 -15.36 6.51
N ALA A 227 5.83 -15.25 5.89
CA ALA A 227 6.24 -16.07 4.75
C ALA A 227 7.72 -16.45 4.88
N GLY A 228 8.10 -17.61 4.36
CA GLY A 228 9.50 -18.01 4.27
C GLY A 228 10.14 -17.45 3.00
N ALA A 229 11.12 -16.59 3.18
CA ALA A 229 12.11 -16.28 2.15
C ALA A 229 13.18 -17.39 2.18
N GLY A 230 13.20 -18.24 1.16
CA GLY A 230 14.36 -19.08 0.89
C GLY A 230 15.59 -18.21 0.67
N GLU A 231 16.77 -18.82 0.80
CA GLU A 231 17.99 -18.18 0.31
C GLU A 231 17.78 -17.73 -1.14
N ILE A 232 18.33 -16.57 -1.48
CA ILE A 232 18.53 -16.24 -2.90
C ILE A 232 19.40 -17.36 -3.42
N GLU A 233 18.82 -18.28 -4.21
CA GLU A 233 19.58 -19.35 -4.87
C GLU A 233 20.80 -18.68 -5.51
N PRO A 234 22.03 -19.04 -5.07
CA PRO A 234 23.21 -18.35 -5.54
C PRO A 234 23.22 -18.48 -7.05
N ALA A 235 23.41 -17.35 -7.72
CA ALA A 235 23.56 -17.34 -9.16
C ALA A 235 24.61 -18.40 -9.53
N SER A 236 24.28 -19.26 -10.49
CA SER A 236 25.21 -20.29 -10.95
C SER A 236 26.55 -19.64 -11.31
N ASP A 237 27.65 -20.32 -11.01
CA ASP A 237 29.03 -19.80 -11.22
C ASP A 237 29.26 -19.19 -12.62
N SER A 238 28.45 -19.63 -13.59
CA SER A 238 28.34 -19.05 -14.92
C SER A 238 26.90 -19.02 -15.47
N ALA A 239 26.69 -18.25 -16.53
CA ALA A 239 25.51 -18.26 -17.39
C ALA A 239 25.90 -18.04 -18.86
N SER A 240 25.12 -18.57 -19.80
CA SER A 240 25.28 -18.30 -21.24
C SER A 240 24.19 -17.35 -21.72
N TYR A 241 24.55 -16.39 -22.58
CA TYR A 241 23.63 -15.44 -23.21
C TYR A 241 23.73 -15.49 -24.73
N SER A 242 22.61 -15.27 -25.39
CA SER A 242 22.59 -14.89 -26.81
C SER A 242 22.54 -13.37 -26.90
N VAL A 243 23.31 -12.78 -27.82
CA VAL A 243 23.41 -11.31 -27.97
C VAL A 243 22.97 -10.91 -29.36
N THR A 244 21.81 -10.27 -29.47
CA THR A 244 21.27 -9.76 -30.73
C THR A 244 21.53 -8.27 -30.86
N PHE A 245 22.18 -7.86 -31.95
CA PHE A 245 22.23 -6.48 -32.40
C PHE A 245 21.15 -6.23 -33.44
N ASN A 246 20.30 -5.25 -33.19
CA ASN A 246 19.30 -4.77 -34.13
C ASN A 246 19.61 -3.32 -34.51
N ALA A 247 20.11 -3.10 -35.73
CA ALA A 247 20.48 -1.79 -36.24
C ALA A 247 19.28 -1.10 -36.90
N THR A 248 18.89 0.06 -36.38
CA THR A 248 17.77 0.88 -36.85
C THR A 248 18.20 2.08 -37.69
N TRP A 249 19.52 2.31 -37.84
CA TRP A 249 20.10 3.36 -38.66
C TRP A 249 19.65 3.23 -40.13
N SER A 250 18.90 4.22 -40.62
CA SER A 250 18.32 4.22 -41.96
C SER A 250 18.06 5.65 -42.42
N ALA A 251 17.88 5.85 -43.73
CA ALA A 251 17.47 7.14 -44.28
C ALA A 251 16.13 7.67 -43.71
N THR A 252 15.31 6.80 -43.11
CA THR A 252 14.05 7.17 -42.45
C THR A 252 14.27 7.68 -41.04
N THR A 253 15.12 7.02 -40.25
CA THR A 253 15.39 7.37 -38.85
C THR A 253 16.44 8.46 -38.70
N HIS A 254 17.40 8.52 -39.63
CA HIS A 254 18.54 9.43 -39.62
C HIS A 254 18.71 10.06 -41.03
N PRO A 255 17.79 10.93 -41.48
CA PRO A 255 17.78 11.44 -42.86
C PRO A 255 18.92 12.40 -43.19
N THR A 256 19.51 13.07 -42.19
CA THR A 256 20.58 14.05 -42.36
C THR A 256 21.86 13.39 -42.88
N GLU A 257 22.29 13.78 -44.08
CA GLU A 257 23.53 13.32 -44.74
C GLU A 257 23.67 11.80 -44.91
N PHE A 258 22.55 11.06 -44.85
CA PHE A 258 22.57 9.60 -44.79
C PHE A 258 23.38 8.95 -45.94
N PRO A 259 24.41 8.15 -45.65
CA PRO A 259 25.35 7.69 -46.67
C PRO A 259 24.80 6.49 -47.44
N PRO A 260 25.02 6.39 -48.77
CA PRO A 260 24.87 5.13 -49.49
C PRO A 260 25.85 4.06 -48.97
N GLY A 261 25.41 2.81 -48.95
CA GLY A 261 26.13 1.68 -48.37
C GLY A 261 26.26 1.72 -46.83
N PRO A 262 25.20 2.07 -46.07
CA PRO A 262 25.26 2.14 -44.61
C PRO A 262 25.44 0.73 -44.04
N HIS A 263 26.43 0.56 -43.16
CA HIS A 263 26.73 -0.72 -42.54
C HIS A 263 27.40 -0.54 -41.18
N PHE A 264 27.56 -1.66 -40.48
CA PHE A 264 28.29 -1.79 -39.24
C PHE A 264 29.43 -2.79 -39.42
N SER A 265 30.59 -2.52 -38.82
CA SER A 265 31.73 -3.44 -38.84
C SER A 265 31.41 -4.75 -38.10
N PRO A 266 32.25 -5.79 -38.20
CA PRO A 266 32.22 -6.90 -37.25
C PRO A 266 32.18 -6.38 -35.81
N LEU A 267 31.31 -6.97 -35.00
CA LEU A 267 31.19 -6.64 -33.59
C LEU A 267 32.37 -7.26 -32.86
N ILE A 268 32.99 -6.51 -31.96
CA ILE A 268 34.14 -6.93 -31.16
C ILE A 268 33.95 -6.47 -29.72
N GLY A 269 34.29 -7.35 -28.78
CA GLY A 269 34.02 -7.11 -27.37
C GLY A 269 34.65 -8.14 -26.46
N ALA A 270 34.37 -8.03 -25.17
CA ALA A 270 34.91 -8.88 -24.13
C ALA A 270 33.87 -9.17 -23.06
N VAL A 271 33.96 -10.35 -22.45
CA VAL A 271 33.39 -10.60 -21.12
C VAL A 271 34.48 -10.40 -20.09
N HIS A 272 34.21 -9.59 -19.08
CA HIS A 272 35.21 -9.07 -18.16
C HIS A 272 34.66 -8.73 -16.76
N ASN A 273 35.56 -8.28 -15.89
CA ASN A 273 35.26 -7.81 -14.55
C ASN A 273 35.51 -6.29 -14.42
N ASP A 274 35.22 -5.72 -13.25
CA ASP A 274 35.30 -4.27 -13.01
C ASP A 274 36.73 -3.72 -12.91
N SER A 275 37.76 -4.57 -12.96
CA SER A 275 39.16 -4.15 -12.95
C SER A 275 39.67 -3.67 -14.32
N VAL A 276 38.87 -3.82 -15.38
CA VAL A 276 39.23 -3.40 -16.75
C VAL A 276 38.09 -2.66 -17.44
N SER A 277 38.45 -1.63 -18.20
CA SER A 277 37.57 -0.92 -19.13
C SER A 277 38.26 -0.85 -20.49
N PHE A 278 37.56 -1.25 -21.56
CA PHE A 278 38.08 -1.19 -22.93
C PHE A 278 37.76 0.14 -23.63
N TRP A 279 36.73 0.86 -23.17
CA TRP A 279 36.43 2.23 -23.57
C TRP A 279 35.50 2.89 -22.53
N ALA A 280 35.56 4.21 -22.43
CA ALA A 280 34.66 5.01 -21.62
C ALA A 280 34.56 6.43 -22.19
N VAL A 281 33.39 7.08 -22.03
CA VAL A 281 33.23 8.51 -22.36
C VAL A 281 34.18 9.34 -21.49
N GLY A 282 34.92 10.26 -22.11
CA GLY A 282 35.95 11.07 -21.45
C GLY A 282 37.35 10.46 -21.43
N ALA A 283 37.51 9.18 -21.80
CA ALA A 283 38.83 8.53 -21.93
C ALA A 283 39.38 8.67 -23.36
N THR A 284 40.70 8.57 -23.53
CA THR A 284 41.33 8.47 -24.86
C THR A 284 41.14 7.06 -25.43
N ALA A 285 40.77 6.95 -26.70
CA ALA A 285 40.67 5.66 -27.40
C ALA A 285 42.01 4.90 -27.40
N SER A 286 41.95 3.58 -27.14
CA SER A 286 43.09 2.68 -27.35
C SER A 286 43.39 2.52 -28.86
N PRO A 287 44.59 2.06 -29.25
CA PRO A 287 44.87 1.67 -30.63
C PRO A 287 43.88 0.62 -31.19
N GLY A 288 43.32 -0.23 -30.33
CA GLY A 288 42.23 -1.14 -30.66
C GLY A 288 40.91 -0.46 -30.98
N ILE A 289 40.49 0.51 -30.18
CA ILE A 289 39.24 1.27 -30.41
C ILE A 289 39.38 2.16 -31.64
N GLU A 290 40.51 2.86 -31.81
CA GLU A 290 40.86 3.66 -32.99
C GLU A 290 40.75 2.83 -34.29
N GLN A 291 41.47 1.71 -34.40
CA GLN A 291 41.40 0.84 -35.58
C GLN A 291 39.98 0.33 -35.84
N MET A 292 39.22 0.01 -34.79
CA MET A 292 37.85 -0.46 -34.91
C MET A 292 36.96 0.66 -35.45
N ALA A 293 37.08 1.87 -34.94
CA ALA A 293 36.22 3.01 -35.25
C ALA A 293 36.52 3.68 -36.59
N GLU A 294 37.76 3.62 -37.10
CA GLU A 294 38.14 4.19 -38.40
C GLU A 294 38.05 3.19 -39.57
N THR A 295 38.33 1.90 -39.30
CA THR A 295 38.50 0.89 -40.38
C THR A 295 37.59 -0.34 -40.25
N GLY A 296 36.89 -0.48 -39.13
CA GLY A 296 36.16 -1.71 -38.78
C GLY A 296 37.08 -2.88 -38.42
N GLY A 297 38.38 -2.62 -38.28
CA GLY A 297 39.40 -3.63 -37.98
C GLY A 297 39.37 -4.04 -36.51
N THR A 298 39.22 -5.33 -36.24
CA THR A 298 39.11 -5.84 -34.86
C THR A 298 40.43 -6.40 -34.31
N GLY A 299 41.51 -6.36 -35.10
CA GLY A 299 42.75 -7.10 -34.83
C GLY A 299 43.56 -6.54 -33.66
N LEU A 300 43.65 -5.21 -33.52
CA LEU A 300 44.30 -4.57 -32.38
C LEU A 300 43.50 -4.76 -31.09
N LEU A 301 42.18 -4.49 -31.11
CA LEU A 301 41.33 -4.67 -29.94
C LEU A 301 41.27 -6.13 -29.46
N THR A 302 41.26 -7.10 -30.38
CA THR A 302 41.37 -8.54 -30.06
C THR A 302 42.66 -8.86 -29.28
N ARG A 303 43.77 -8.18 -29.57
CA ARG A 303 45.03 -8.35 -28.82
C ARG A 303 44.97 -7.71 -27.44
N GLU A 304 44.38 -6.52 -27.33
CA GLU A 304 44.20 -5.81 -26.06
C GLU A 304 43.34 -6.66 -25.11
N ILE A 305 42.19 -7.14 -25.57
CA ILE A 305 41.33 -8.05 -24.79
C ILE A 305 42.08 -9.33 -24.39
N ARG A 306 42.86 -9.94 -25.28
CA ARG A 306 43.64 -11.15 -24.97
C ARG A 306 44.75 -10.91 -23.93
N ALA A 307 45.25 -9.68 -23.78
CA ALA A 307 46.21 -9.35 -22.73
C ALA A 307 45.56 -9.33 -21.33
N GLU A 308 44.25 -9.09 -21.28
CA GLU A 308 43.45 -9.00 -20.05
C GLU A 308 42.88 -10.36 -19.60
N ILE A 309 42.74 -11.33 -20.51
CA ILE A 309 42.21 -12.69 -20.21
C ILE A 309 42.89 -13.40 -19.02
N PRO A 310 44.19 -13.22 -18.72
CA PRO A 310 44.80 -13.86 -17.55
C PRO A 310 44.28 -13.37 -16.18
N ASN A 311 43.65 -12.19 -16.09
CA ASN A 311 43.31 -11.56 -14.80
C ASN A 311 41.92 -10.89 -14.76
N ASN A 312 41.51 -10.23 -15.84
CA ASN A 312 40.41 -9.27 -15.85
C ASN A 312 39.31 -9.57 -16.89
N ALA A 313 39.56 -10.50 -17.82
CA ALA A 313 38.62 -10.93 -18.85
C ALA A 313 38.59 -12.46 -18.97
N ILE A 314 37.58 -13.03 -19.65
CA ILE A 314 37.53 -14.48 -19.91
C ILE A 314 37.43 -14.85 -21.39
N SER A 315 36.91 -13.96 -22.24
CA SER A 315 36.71 -14.26 -23.66
C SER A 315 36.71 -13.01 -24.55
N VAL A 316 37.05 -13.21 -25.82
CA VAL A 316 36.83 -12.22 -26.89
C VAL A 316 35.48 -12.53 -27.55
N VAL A 317 34.52 -11.62 -27.41
CA VAL A 317 33.20 -11.69 -28.06
C VAL A 317 33.32 -11.16 -29.49
N ASN A 318 32.84 -11.93 -30.47
CA ASN A 318 32.92 -11.58 -31.88
C ASN A 318 31.56 -11.77 -32.57
N GLY A 319 31.11 -10.80 -33.36
CA GLY A 319 29.91 -10.86 -34.18
C GLY A 319 30.18 -10.46 -35.63
N ARG A 320 29.25 -10.78 -36.53
CA ARG A 320 29.38 -10.47 -37.97
C ARG A 320 28.99 -9.02 -38.24
N GLY A 321 29.69 -8.36 -39.16
CA GLY A 321 29.26 -7.06 -39.68
C GLY A 321 27.96 -7.20 -40.48
N ILE A 322 27.17 -6.14 -40.52
CA ILE A 322 25.84 -6.10 -41.16
C ILE A 322 25.64 -4.82 -41.96
N GLY A 323 24.84 -4.87 -43.03
CA GLY A 323 24.26 -3.64 -43.59
C GLY A 323 23.27 -3.00 -42.63
N SER A 324 22.81 -1.79 -42.91
CA SER A 324 21.80 -1.12 -42.07
C SER A 324 20.59 -0.62 -42.87
N PRO A 325 19.35 -0.77 -42.38
CA PRO A 325 18.96 -1.51 -41.16
C PRO A 325 19.04 -3.04 -41.36
N ALA A 326 19.49 -3.76 -40.34
CA ALA A 326 19.50 -5.23 -40.29
C ALA A 326 19.76 -5.69 -38.83
N SER A 327 19.81 -7.01 -38.62
CA SER A 327 20.21 -7.59 -37.34
C SER A 327 21.24 -8.72 -37.47
N THR A 328 21.94 -9.01 -36.37
CA THR A 328 22.79 -10.19 -36.22
C THR A 328 22.75 -10.70 -34.79
N THR A 329 23.03 -11.98 -34.58
CA THR A 329 23.02 -12.61 -33.26
C THR A 329 24.31 -13.39 -33.04
N ILE A 330 24.96 -13.15 -31.91
CA ILE A 330 26.01 -13.99 -31.34
C ILE A 330 25.31 -15.06 -30.50
N SER A 331 25.40 -16.32 -30.92
CA SER A 331 24.53 -17.38 -30.40
C SER A 331 24.84 -17.83 -28.97
N GLU A 332 26.06 -17.63 -28.48
CA GLU A 332 26.46 -18.00 -27.12
C GLU A 332 27.62 -17.13 -26.64
N VAL A 333 27.45 -16.51 -25.48
CA VAL A 333 28.44 -15.72 -24.75
C VAL A 333 28.38 -16.14 -23.29
N LEU A 334 29.44 -16.79 -22.81
CA LEU A 334 29.57 -17.23 -21.42
C LEU A 334 30.02 -16.06 -20.52
N VAL A 335 29.33 -15.87 -19.41
CA VAL A 335 29.69 -14.97 -18.30
C VAL A 335 29.85 -15.76 -17.00
N THR A 336 30.65 -15.25 -16.05
CA THR A 336 30.88 -15.90 -14.74
C THR A 336 30.68 -14.91 -13.59
N LEU A 337 30.50 -15.40 -12.35
CA LEU A 337 30.35 -14.53 -11.18
C LEU A 337 31.53 -13.55 -11.02
N ASP A 338 32.75 -14.02 -11.30
CA ASP A 338 33.95 -13.19 -11.28
C ASP A 338 34.04 -12.20 -12.46
N HIS A 339 33.31 -12.45 -13.56
CA HIS A 339 33.33 -11.66 -14.79
C HIS A 339 31.91 -11.44 -15.35
N PRO A 340 31.05 -10.68 -14.63
CA PRO A 340 29.63 -10.51 -14.98
C PRO A 340 29.38 -9.38 -15.98
N ARG A 341 30.44 -8.70 -16.46
CA ARG A 341 30.36 -7.53 -17.33
C ARG A 341 30.61 -7.89 -18.79
N ILE A 342 29.91 -7.20 -19.69
CA ILE A 342 30.17 -7.27 -21.13
C ILE A 342 30.41 -5.87 -21.73
N THR A 343 31.47 -5.78 -22.53
CA THR A 343 31.75 -4.64 -23.42
C THR A 343 31.64 -5.14 -24.86
N LEU A 344 30.94 -4.41 -25.74
CA LEU A 344 30.74 -4.80 -27.13
C LEU A 344 30.60 -3.54 -28.00
N VAL A 345 31.40 -3.42 -29.06
CA VAL A 345 31.45 -2.25 -29.97
C VAL A 345 31.42 -2.65 -31.44
N THR A 346 30.96 -1.74 -32.29
CA THR A 346 31.03 -1.84 -33.76
C THR A 346 31.03 -0.44 -34.39
N MET A 347 31.76 -0.27 -35.48
CA MET A 347 31.89 0.97 -36.25
C MET A 347 30.58 1.30 -36.98
N ILE A 348 30.22 2.58 -37.03
CA ILE A 348 29.22 3.13 -37.95
C ILE A 348 29.92 3.39 -39.28
N ALA A 349 29.44 2.83 -40.38
CA ALA A 349 30.19 2.85 -41.64
C ALA A 349 29.34 3.31 -42.86
N PRO A 350 29.85 4.21 -43.72
CA PRO A 350 31.10 4.96 -43.55
C PRO A 350 30.98 6.05 -42.47
N SER A 351 32.08 6.33 -41.78
CA SER A 351 32.28 7.46 -40.88
C SER A 351 33.77 7.79 -40.80
N PRO A 352 34.18 8.89 -40.12
CA PRO A 352 35.58 9.16 -39.82
C PRO A 352 36.09 8.19 -38.74
N ASP A 353 35.53 8.26 -37.53
CA ASP A 353 35.92 7.43 -36.38
C ASP A 353 34.72 7.07 -35.47
N TRP A 354 33.52 6.93 -36.04
CA TRP A 354 32.28 6.82 -35.26
C TRP A 354 31.89 5.37 -35.00
N PHE A 355 31.45 5.08 -33.78
CA PHE A 355 31.09 3.73 -33.35
C PHE A 355 29.85 3.72 -32.43
N VAL A 356 29.33 2.52 -32.17
CA VAL A 356 28.27 2.26 -31.20
C VAL A 356 28.67 1.11 -30.29
N GLY A 357 28.16 1.09 -29.06
CA GLY A 357 28.38 -0.05 -28.19
C GLY A 357 27.95 0.13 -26.75
N VAL A 358 28.33 -0.84 -25.93
CA VAL A 358 28.19 -0.82 -24.47
C VAL A 358 29.56 -0.98 -23.83
N ALA A 359 29.76 -0.37 -22.66
CA ALA A 359 30.95 -0.50 -21.83
C ALA A 359 30.53 -1.07 -20.46
N GLY A 360 31.07 -2.22 -20.08
CA GLY A 360 30.86 -2.80 -18.75
C GLY A 360 29.40 -3.06 -18.36
N GLN A 361 28.54 -3.45 -19.29
CA GLN A 361 27.14 -3.79 -18.98
C GLN A 361 27.09 -5.01 -18.06
N SER A 362 26.47 -4.90 -16.88
CA SER A 362 26.20 -6.06 -16.02
C SER A 362 25.09 -6.91 -16.62
N LEU A 363 25.24 -8.24 -16.56
CA LEU A 363 24.14 -9.18 -16.78
C LEU A 363 23.55 -9.74 -15.46
N GLN A 364 23.95 -9.17 -14.33
CA GLN A 364 23.39 -9.44 -12.99
C GLN A 364 22.58 -8.27 -12.46
N ASN A 365 21.57 -8.57 -11.63
CA ASN A 365 20.89 -7.59 -10.78
C ASN A 365 21.73 -7.21 -9.54
N GLU A 366 21.21 -6.30 -8.70
CA GLU A 366 21.86 -5.83 -7.47
C GLU A 366 22.09 -6.93 -6.41
N PHE A 367 21.38 -8.07 -6.53
CA PHE A 367 21.52 -9.25 -5.68
C PHE A 367 22.44 -10.33 -6.30
N GLY A 368 23.16 -10.00 -7.39
CA GLY A 368 24.05 -10.93 -8.09
C GLY A 368 23.36 -11.97 -8.97
N GLN A 369 22.02 -11.96 -9.10
CA GLN A 369 21.28 -12.91 -9.92
C GLN A 369 21.37 -12.58 -11.41
N TRP A 370 21.61 -13.60 -12.25
CA TRP A 370 21.57 -13.51 -13.71
C TRP A 370 20.20 -13.06 -14.23
N LEU A 371 20.17 -11.94 -14.96
CA LEU A 371 18.96 -11.39 -15.58
C LEU A 371 18.50 -12.25 -16.77
N ASP A 372 17.21 -12.54 -16.89
CA ASP A 372 16.69 -13.34 -18.02
C ASP A 372 16.86 -12.59 -19.37
N GLU A 373 16.71 -11.26 -19.36
CA GLU A 373 16.97 -10.39 -20.50
C GLU A 373 17.52 -9.02 -20.06
N VAL A 374 18.43 -8.46 -20.86
CA VAL A 374 18.92 -7.08 -20.77
C VAL A 374 18.84 -6.44 -22.15
N ALA A 375 18.13 -5.31 -22.27
CA ALA A 375 18.05 -4.55 -23.51
C ALA A 375 18.74 -3.18 -23.34
N VAL A 376 19.73 -2.88 -24.18
CA VAL A 376 20.49 -1.63 -24.13
C VAL A 376 20.31 -0.86 -25.45
N VAL A 377 19.68 0.30 -25.34
CA VAL A 377 19.47 1.24 -26.45
C VAL A 377 20.80 1.94 -26.76
N LEU A 378 21.19 1.93 -28.04
CA LEU A 378 22.49 2.41 -28.50
C LEU A 378 22.40 3.80 -29.12
N TYR A 379 23.46 4.57 -28.90
CA TYR A 379 23.69 5.90 -29.46
C TYR A 379 25.10 5.97 -30.06
N PRO A 380 25.34 6.86 -31.03
CA PRO A 380 26.65 7.04 -31.65
C PRO A 380 27.65 7.70 -30.69
N TYR A 381 28.92 7.30 -30.84
CA TYR A 381 30.09 7.86 -30.18
C TYR A 381 31.17 8.18 -31.22
N ASP A 382 31.95 9.21 -30.92
CA ASP A 382 33.15 9.67 -31.63
C ASP A 382 34.35 9.24 -30.78
N SER A 383 35.37 8.67 -31.42
CA SER A 383 36.50 8.05 -30.71
C SER A 383 37.60 9.04 -30.33
N GLY A 384 37.61 10.20 -30.99
CA GLY A 384 38.55 11.29 -30.83
C GLY A 384 39.85 11.12 -31.62
N THR A 385 39.82 10.40 -32.74
CA THR A 385 40.99 10.12 -33.58
C THR A 385 40.91 10.65 -35.02
N ASP A 386 39.73 10.99 -35.54
CA ASP A 386 39.56 11.69 -36.82
C ASP A 386 38.58 12.89 -36.68
N ASP A 387 39.00 14.08 -37.12
CA ASP A 387 38.25 15.35 -37.00
C ASP A 387 37.16 15.53 -38.09
N GLY A 388 36.86 14.49 -38.89
CA GLY A 388 35.88 14.52 -39.97
C GLY A 388 34.44 14.86 -39.52
N PRO A 389 33.80 15.93 -40.03
CA PRO A 389 32.48 16.37 -39.53
C PRO A 389 31.28 15.59 -40.09
N SER A 390 31.48 14.71 -41.07
CA SER A 390 30.42 13.98 -41.81
C SER A 390 30.80 12.53 -42.10
N TYR A 391 29.81 11.68 -42.38
CA TYR A 391 29.98 10.25 -42.75
C TYR A 391 30.96 9.99 -43.91
N ARG A 392 31.26 10.99 -44.74
CA ARG A 392 32.04 10.87 -45.99
C ARG A 392 33.21 11.84 -46.04
N SER A 393 33.64 12.31 -44.88
CA SER A 393 34.84 13.15 -44.73
C SER A 393 36.06 12.41 -45.26
N ALA A 394 37.03 13.15 -45.79
CA ALA A 394 38.37 12.58 -45.99
C ALA A 394 39.05 12.45 -44.62
N ASN A 395 39.89 11.43 -44.47
CA ASN A 395 40.67 11.15 -43.27
C ASN A 395 41.42 12.41 -42.77
N ALA A 396 41.26 12.74 -41.50
CA ALA A 396 41.75 13.95 -40.84
C ALA A 396 42.18 13.70 -39.39
N ASP A 397 43.29 12.97 -39.18
CA ASP A 397 43.86 12.60 -37.86
C ASP A 397 43.76 13.72 -36.81
N SER A 398 43.05 13.48 -35.71
CA SER A 398 42.94 14.39 -34.56
C SER A 398 44.30 14.56 -33.86
N SER A 399 44.82 15.78 -33.84
CA SER A 399 46.15 16.08 -33.25
C SER A 399 46.12 17.30 -32.32
N PRO A 400 46.16 17.12 -30.98
CA PRO A 400 46.18 15.85 -30.25
C PRO A 400 44.86 15.08 -30.33
N ARG A 401 44.88 13.78 -30.03
CA ARG A 401 43.68 12.96 -29.87
C ARG A 401 42.73 13.58 -28.85
N GLN A 402 41.44 13.52 -29.15
CA GLN A 402 40.36 13.96 -28.27
C GLN A 402 39.89 12.79 -27.38
N PRO A 403 39.17 13.07 -26.27
CA PRO A 403 38.51 12.02 -25.51
C PRO A 403 37.24 11.53 -26.22
N ILE A 404 36.93 10.24 -26.06
CA ILE A 404 35.70 9.61 -26.57
C ILE A 404 34.48 10.39 -26.06
N ARG A 405 33.57 10.74 -26.96
CA ARG A 405 32.38 11.56 -26.66
C ARG A 405 31.13 11.01 -27.31
N SER A 406 29.97 11.28 -26.72
CA SER A 406 28.70 10.93 -27.37
C SER A 406 28.39 11.91 -28.50
N LEU A 407 27.83 11.38 -29.59
CA LEU A 407 27.26 12.14 -30.71
C LEU A 407 25.73 12.21 -30.66
N ARG A 408 25.10 11.78 -29.56
CA ARG A 408 23.65 11.93 -29.38
C ARG A 408 23.27 13.42 -29.43
N GLY A 409 22.32 13.76 -30.31
CA GLY A 409 21.91 15.15 -30.56
C GLY A 409 22.94 15.99 -31.34
N VAL A 410 24.02 15.39 -31.84
CA VAL A 410 25.09 16.06 -32.59
C VAL A 410 25.00 15.69 -34.07
N SER A 411 24.79 16.69 -34.94
CA SER A 411 24.73 16.50 -36.39
C SER A 411 25.93 15.70 -36.92
N PRO A 412 25.74 14.72 -37.82
CA PRO A 412 24.50 14.39 -38.54
C PRO A 412 23.49 13.54 -37.76
N PHE A 413 23.78 13.14 -36.54
CA PHE A 413 22.87 12.39 -35.68
C PHE A 413 21.87 13.30 -34.94
N SER A 414 20.84 12.68 -34.38
CA SER A 414 19.81 13.32 -33.56
C SER A 414 19.73 12.64 -32.19
N ASP A 415 18.64 12.86 -31.44
CA ASP A 415 18.30 12.10 -30.24
C ASP A 415 17.71 10.70 -30.53
N GLU A 416 17.53 10.33 -31.80
CA GLU A 416 17.03 9.00 -32.18
C GLU A 416 18.09 7.91 -31.92
N PRO A 417 17.68 6.71 -31.45
CA PRO A 417 18.59 5.60 -31.25
C PRO A 417 18.96 4.93 -32.57
N ILE A 418 20.23 4.53 -32.66
CA ILE A 418 20.83 3.98 -33.88
C ILE A 418 20.72 2.43 -33.94
N GLY A 419 20.40 1.81 -32.80
CA GLY A 419 20.08 0.38 -32.68
C GLY A 419 19.90 -0.04 -31.22
N THR A 420 19.79 -1.35 -31.00
CA THR A 420 19.68 -1.98 -29.67
C THR A 420 20.54 -3.23 -29.60
N TYR A 421 21.23 -3.46 -28.48
CA TYR A 421 21.70 -4.79 -28.11
C TYR A 421 20.71 -5.42 -27.13
N THR A 422 20.27 -6.65 -27.42
CA THR A 422 19.48 -7.48 -26.49
C THR A 422 20.30 -8.70 -26.11
N PHE A 423 20.56 -8.84 -24.81
CA PHE A 423 21.21 -9.99 -24.19
C PHE A 423 20.12 -10.86 -23.56
N THR A 424 19.79 -12.00 -24.17
CA THR A 424 18.76 -12.93 -23.67
C THR A 424 19.46 -14.17 -23.13
N ARG A 425 19.19 -14.53 -21.87
CA ARG A 425 19.81 -15.70 -21.22
C ARG A 425 19.39 -16.96 -21.96
N ILE A 426 20.36 -17.84 -22.20
CA ILE A 426 20.14 -19.18 -22.72
C ILE A 426 20.00 -20.06 -21.48
N ASP A 427 18.80 -20.53 -21.19
CA ASP A 427 18.62 -21.49 -20.11
C ASP A 427 19.48 -22.72 -20.38
N ALA A 428 20.24 -23.15 -19.36
CA ALA A 428 20.93 -24.43 -19.38
C ALA A 428 19.88 -25.52 -19.58
N GLY A 429 19.81 -26.05 -20.81
CA GLY A 429 18.62 -26.73 -21.30
C GLY A 429 18.13 -27.80 -20.34
N GLY A 430 16.85 -27.67 -19.92
CA GLY A 430 16.20 -28.64 -19.06
C GLY A 430 16.40 -30.06 -19.59
N SER A 431 16.76 -30.97 -18.69
CA SER A 431 17.05 -32.37 -19.01
C SER A 431 15.94 -32.98 -19.87
N ARG A 432 16.32 -33.52 -21.03
CA ARG A 432 15.51 -34.47 -21.81
C ARG A 432 15.55 -35.86 -21.19
#